data_AF-A0A645ENS1-F1
#
_entry.id   AF-A0A645ENS1-F1
#
_cell.length_a   1.000
_cell.length_b   1.000
_cell.length_c   1.000
_cell.angle_alpha   90.00
_cell.angle_beta   90.00
_cell.angle_gamma   90.00
#
_symmetry.space_group_name_H-M   'P 1'
#
loop_
_entity.id
_entity.type
_entity.pdbx_description
1 polymer ?
#
loop_
_entity_poly.entity_id
_entity_poly.type
_entity_poly.pdbx_seq_one_letter_code
_entity_poly.pdbx_strand_id
1 'polypeptide(L)'
;MLIVVNRNYSIKPIKESKVKANKNTTQCFTILKIEFMRKYVMLALVAIFTMSFAVNAQDQRPPRGERGFGMQMSAKERAARLATQLELPDAEKAKVEALFEKQDKKREEFKAEAKKLNEERGKLMEERKAEDEELQAIIGNEKFEKLQSIRTERQARMRERMGNR
;
A
#
# COMPACT_ATOMS: atom_id res chain seq x y z
N MET A 1 -28.62 56.83 -11.44
CA MET A 1 -28.50 56.82 -9.97
C MET A 1 -27.11 57.30 -9.64
N LEU A 2 -26.95 58.60 -9.35
CA LEU A 2 -25.70 59.25 -9.00
C LEU A 2 -25.77 59.53 -7.50
N ILE A 3 -24.89 58.93 -6.71
CA ILE A 3 -24.65 59.38 -5.33
C ILE A 3 -23.22 59.90 -5.27
N VAL A 4 -23.18 61.24 -5.21
CA VAL A 4 -22.02 62.11 -5.10
C VAL A 4 -21.47 62.02 -3.66
N VAL A 5 -20.14 61.98 -3.57
CA VAL A 5 -19.33 62.06 -2.36
C VAL A 5 -19.58 63.37 -1.62
N ASN A 6 -19.65 63.36 -0.28
CA ASN A 6 -19.28 64.55 0.49
C ASN A 6 -18.51 64.22 1.77
N ARG A 7 -17.42 64.99 1.97
CA ARG A 7 -16.39 64.89 3.01
C ARG A 7 -16.69 65.83 4.18
N ASN A 8 -16.16 65.47 5.36
CA ASN A 8 -15.71 66.33 6.47
C ASN A 8 -16.74 67.05 7.34
N TYR A 9 -16.83 66.66 8.63
CA TYR A 9 -16.80 67.53 9.82
C TYR A 9 -16.32 66.70 11.04
N SER A 10 -15.06 66.79 11.45
CA SER A 10 -14.52 67.69 12.50
C SER A 10 -14.92 67.32 13.95
N ILE A 11 -13.96 66.78 14.69
CA ILE A 11 -13.98 66.44 16.13
C ILE A 11 -14.01 67.72 16.99
N LYS A 12 -14.70 67.69 18.16
CA LYS A 12 -14.41 68.46 19.40
C LYS A 12 -15.20 67.90 20.61
N PRO A 13 -14.80 68.14 21.89
CA PRO A 13 -14.25 67.06 22.74
C PRO A 13 -14.96 66.80 24.09
N ILE A 14 -14.73 65.57 24.59
CA ILE A 14 -14.58 65.07 25.99
C ILE A 14 -15.48 65.63 27.11
N LYS A 15 -16.23 64.73 27.76
CA LYS A 15 -16.25 64.66 29.22
C LYS A 15 -15.89 63.25 29.68
N GLU A 16 -14.73 63.14 30.32
CA GLU A 16 -14.24 61.93 30.99
C GLU A 16 -15.21 61.52 32.09
N SER A 17 -15.79 60.32 32.01
CA SER A 17 -16.23 59.59 33.20
C SER A 17 -15.27 58.43 33.42
N LYS A 18 -14.30 58.65 34.30
CA LYS A 18 -13.38 57.61 34.78
C LYS A 18 -14.18 56.59 35.62
N VAL A 19 -14.77 55.58 34.99
CA VAL A 19 -15.13 54.36 35.70
C VAL A 19 -13.88 53.48 35.74
N LYS A 20 -13.15 53.56 36.85
CA LYS A 20 -12.03 52.65 37.14
C LYS A 20 -12.54 51.22 37.13
N ALA A 21 -12.26 50.47 36.07
CA ALA A 21 -12.43 49.02 36.06
C ALA A 21 -11.56 48.45 37.20
N ASN A 22 -12.21 47.83 38.17
CA ASN A 22 -11.56 47.15 39.28
C ASN A 22 -10.70 46.01 38.72
N LYS A 23 -9.43 45.93 39.13
CA LYS A 23 -8.46 44.92 38.67
C LYS A 23 -8.95 43.48 38.91
N ASN A 24 -9.92 43.26 39.79
CA ASN A 24 -10.38 41.93 40.15
C ASN A 24 -11.36 41.32 39.12
N THR A 25 -12.08 42.13 38.33
CA THR A 25 -13.00 41.60 37.29
C THR A 25 -12.27 41.26 36.00
N THR A 26 -11.23 42.01 35.63
CA THR A 26 -10.38 41.68 34.47
C THR A 26 -9.51 40.44 34.71
N GLN A 27 -9.07 40.20 35.96
CA GLN A 27 -8.33 39.00 36.37
C GLN A 27 -9.20 37.72 36.27
N CYS A 28 -10.48 37.77 36.67
CA CYS A 28 -11.36 36.60 36.55
C CYS A 28 -11.63 36.18 35.09
N PHE A 29 -11.80 37.15 34.17
CA PHE A 29 -12.00 36.85 32.75
C PHE A 29 -10.73 36.32 32.05
N THR A 30 -9.53 36.75 32.47
CA THR A 30 -8.28 36.19 31.94
C THR A 30 -8.00 34.80 32.48
N ILE A 31 -8.21 34.55 33.78
CA ILE A 31 -8.04 33.22 34.38
C ILE A 31 -9.03 32.22 33.79
N LEU A 32 -10.30 32.59 33.59
CA LEU A 32 -11.30 31.72 32.97
C LEU A 32 -10.93 31.39 31.50
N LYS A 33 -10.48 32.39 30.72
CA LYS A 33 -10.00 32.17 29.35
C LYS A 33 -8.77 31.25 29.30
N ILE A 34 -7.84 31.38 30.26
CA ILE A 34 -6.64 30.53 30.36
C ILE A 34 -7.01 29.09 30.73
N GLU A 35 -7.93 28.89 31.66
CA GLU A 35 -8.48 27.59 32.05
C GLU A 35 -9.17 26.88 30.86
N PHE A 36 -9.93 27.61 30.05
CA PHE A 36 -10.52 27.08 28.82
C PHE A 36 -9.45 26.76 27.77
N MET A 37 -8.51 27.66 27.50
CA MET A 37 -7.43 27.43 26.53
C MET A 37 -6.54 26.23 26.92
N ARG A 38 -6.25 26.03 28.20
CA ARG A 38 -5.45 24.89 28.69
C ARG A 38 -6.12 23.54 28.41
N LYS A 39 -7.45 23.45 28.52
CA LYS A 39 -8.21 22.22 28.25
C LYS A 39 -8.19 21.85 26.77
N TYR A 40 -8.31 22.83 25.89
CA TYR A 40 -8.21 22.60 24.44
C TYR A 40 -6.78 22.25 23.99
N VAL A 41 -5.76 22.83 24.62
CA VAL A 41 -4.36 22.44 24.40
C VAL A 41 -4.13 20.99 24.81
N MET A 42 -4.65 20.56 25.96
CA MET A 42 -4.56 19.15 26.37
C MET A 42 -5.33 18.21 25.43
N LEU A 43 -6.51 18.62 24.96
CA LEU A 43 -7.30 17.85 23.99
C LEU A 43 -6.58 17.70 22.64
N ALA A 44 -5.93 18.77 22.17
CA ALA A 44 -5.12 18.75 20.95
C ALA A 44 -3.90 17.82 21.08
N LEU A 45 -3.22 17.83 22.24
CA LEU A 45 -2.08 16.95 22.50
C LEU A 45 -2.49 15.46 22.50
N VAL A 46 -3.63 15.13 23.10
CA VAL A 46 -4.15 13.75 23.09
C VAL A 46 -4.50 13.30 21.67
N ALA A 47 -5.10 14.17 20.84
CA ALA A 47 -5.42 13.85 19.46
C ALA A 47 -4.17 13.59 18.58
N ILE A 48 -3.11 14.38 18.78
CA ILE A 48 -1.82 14.18 18.08
C ILE A 48 -1.17 12.87 18.54
N PHE A 49 -1.24 12.56 19.83
CA PHE A 49 -0.69 11.33 20.40
C PHE A 49 -1.39 10.07 19.89
N THR A 50 -2.73 10.07 19.80
CA THR A 50 -3.48 8.91 19.28
C THR A 50 -3.31 8.71 17.77
N MET A 51 -3.17 9.79 17.01
CA MET A 51 -2.91 9.72 15.56
C MET A 51 -1.53 9.14 15.23
N SER A 52 -0.56 9.25 16.16
CA SER A 52 0.78 8.69 16.00
C SER A 52 0.82 7.15 16.03
N PHE A 53 -0.13 6.48 16.71
CA PHE A 53 -0.22 5.01 16.70
C PHE A 53 -0.86 4.44 15.44
N ALA A 54 -1.72 5.20 14.74
CA ALA A 54 -2.45 4.72 13.56
C ALA A 54 -1.56 4.57 12.30
N VAL A 55 -0.45 5.31 12.22
CA VAL A 55 0.45 5.30 11.05
C VAL A 55 1.25 3.99 10.94
N ASN A 56 1.59 3.36 12.08
CA ASN A 56 2.44 2.15 12.08
C ASN A 56 1.70 0.84 11.73
N ALA A 57 0.36 0.85 11.66
CA ALA A 57 -0.43 -0.36 11.41
C ALA A 57 -0.73 -0.63 9.91
N GLN A 58 -0.56 0.38 9.05
CA GLN A 58 -0.88 0.26 7.62
C GLN A 58 0.32 -0.12 6.76
N ASP A 59 1.55 0.07 7.26
CA ASP A 59 2.79 -0.07 6.48
C ASP A 59 3.47 -1.46 6.60
N GLN A 60 2.89 -2.39 7.35
CA GLN A 60 3.43 -3.76 7.54
C GLN A 60 2.76 -4.82 6.67
N ARG A 61 2.17 -4.44 5.54
CA ARG A 61 1.89 -5.42 4.48
C ARG A 61 3.10 -5.43 3.55
N PRO A 62 4.03 -6.41 3.68
CA PRO A 62 5.12 -6.49 2.73
C PRO A 62 4.55 -6.54 1.31
N PRO A 63 5.17 -5.86 0.33
CA PRO A 63 4.76 -5.91 -1.05
C PRO A 63 4.49 -7.35 -1.45
N ARG A 64 3.39 -7.60 -2.16
CA ARG A 64 2.91 -8.94 -2.53
C ARG A 64 3.90 -9.73 -3.42
N GLY A 65 5.09 -9.20 -3.70
CA GLY A 65 6.20 -9.85 -4.41
C GLY A 65 7.46 -10.12 -3.56
N GLU A 66 7.58 -9.59 -2.34
CA GLU A 66 8.78 -9.75 -1.49
C GLU A 66 8.75 -11.02 -0.61
N ARG A 67 7.66 -11.78 -0.62
CA ARG A 67 7.61 -13.10 0.04
C ARG A 67 8.07 -14.17 -0.95
N GLY A 68 9.38 -14.28 -1.21
CA GLY A 68 9.79 -15.22 -2.27
C GLY A 68 11.23 -15.72 -2.33
N PHE A 69 12.18 -15.14 -1.61
CA PHE A 69 13.54 -15.67 -1.55
C PHE A 69 13.96 -15.94 -0.12
N GLY A 70 13.16 -16.74 0.59
CA GLY A 70 13.72 -17.45 1.73
C GLY A 70 14.90 -18.28 1.22
N MET A 71 16.10 -18.09 1.80
CA MET A 71 17.27 -18.90 1.50
C MET A 71 16.84 -20.37 1.43
N GLN A 72 17.01 -20.99 0.27
CA GLN A 72 16.74 -22.42 0.12
C GLN A 72 17.74 -23.16 1.01
N MET A 73 17.26 -23.57 2.19
CA MET A 73 18.02 -24.41 3.11
C MET A 73 18.43 -25.69 2.38
N SER A 74 19.69 -26.07 2.55
CA SER A 74 20.23 -27.31 1.99
C SER A 74 19.52 -28.53 2.57
N ALA A 75 19.52 -29.67 1.85
CA ALA A 75 18.94 -30.92 2.34
C ALA A 75 19.43 -31.31 3.74
N LYS A 76 20.73 -31.09 4.01
CA LYS A 76 21.39 -31.30 5.30
C LYS A 76 20.82 -30.42 6.41
N GLU A 77 20.70 -29.12 6.17
CA GLU A 77 20.17 -28.19 7.19
C GLU A 77 18.69 -28.44 7.46
N ARG A 78 17.93 -28.81 6.43
CA ARG A 78 16.52 -29.22 6.60
C ARG A 78 16.40 -30.51 7.40
N ALA A 79 17.22 -31.51 7.11
CA ALA A 79 17.25 -32.77 7.86
C ALA A 79 17.70 -32.55 9.30
N ALA A 80 18.70 -31.71 9.54
CA ALA A 80 19.16 -31.34 10.87
C ALA A 80 18.06 -30.63 11.68
N ARG A 81 17.38 -29.65 11.08
CA ARG A 81 16.27 -28.95 11.73
C ARG A 81 15.10 -29.90 12.04
N LEU A 82 14.78 -30.82 11.14
CA LEU A 82 13.73 -31.81 11.37
C LEU A 82 14.13 -32.76 12.50
N ALA A 83 15.38 -33.21 12.52
CA ALA A 83 15.90 -34.06 13.57
C ALA A 83 15.87 -33.38 14.94
N THR A 84 16.16 -32.08 15.03
CA THR A 84 16.02 -31.34 16.30
C THR A 84 14.57 -31.14 16.73
N GLN A 85 13.64 -31.01 15.78
CA GLN A 85 12.23 -30.78 16.08
C GLN A 85 11.49 -32.05 16.51
N LEU A 86 11.94 -33.20 16.00
CA LEU A 86 11.31 -34.50 16.24
C LEU A 86 12.20 -35.44 17.08
N GLU A 87 13.32 -34.93 17.60
CA GLU A 87 14.31 -35.70 18.37
C GLU A 87 14.73 -37.00 17.67
N LEU A 88 14.94 -36.93 16.35
CA LEU A 88 15.25 -38.11 15.54
C LEU A 88 16.67 -38.63 15.82
N PRO A 89 16.87 -39.96 15.94
CA PRO A 89 18.20 -40.54 16.03
C PRO A 89 18.98 -40.38 14.72
N ASP A 90 20.31 -40.41 14.79
CA ASP A 90 21.19 -40.14 13.64
C ASP A 90 20.92 -41.04 12.42
N ALA A 91 20.52 -42.30 12.67
CA ALA A 91 20.17 -43.25 11.63
C ALA A 91 18.91 -42.84 10.84
N GLU A 92 17.94 -42.19 11.48
CA GLU A 92 16.72 -41.68 10.83
C GLU A 92 16.97 -40.34 10.15
N LYS A 93 17.77 -39.47 10.77
CA LYS A 93 18.24 -38.22 10.16
C LYS A 93 18.94 -38.47 8.82
N ALA A 94 19.80 -39.49 8.73
CA ALA A 94 20.47 -39.86 7.48
C ALA A 94 19.48 -40.30 6.38
N LYS A 95 18.39 -41.00 6.74
CA LYS A 95 17.32 -41.38 5.80
C LYS A 95 16.54 -40.16 5.31
N VAL A 96 16.25 -39.22 6.21
CA VAL A 96 15.56 -37.95 5.87
C VAL A 96 16.43 -37.10 4.95
N GLU A 97 17.73 -37.01 5.21
CA GLU A 97 18.68 -36.30 4.36
C GLU A 97 18.69 -36.87 2.94
N ALA A 98 18.82 -38.20 2.80
CA ALA A 98 18.78 -38.87 1.50
C ALA A 98 17.44 -38.67 0.76
N LEU A 99 16.32 -38.59 1.49
CA LEU A 99 15.00 -38.29 0.92
C LEU A 99 14.95 -36.84 0.40
N PHE A 100 15.46 -35.89 1.18
CA PHE A 100 15.51 -34.48 0.79
C PHE A 100 16.44 -34.23 -0.39
N GLU A 101 17.58 -34.91 -0.49
CA GLU A 101 18.44 -34.83 -1.67
C GLU A 101 17.75 -35.33 -2.94
N LYS A 102 16.99 -36.44 -2.85
CA LYS A 102 16.18 -36.94 -3.97
C LYS A 102 15.10 -35.94 -4.38
N GLN A 103 14.44 -35.30 -3.41
CA GLN A 103 13.44 -34.28 -3.68
C GLN A 103 14.05 -33.04 -4.32
N ASP A 104 15.23 -32.60 -3.89
CA ASP A 104 15.91 -31.45 -4.46
C ASP A 104 16.31 -31.70 -5.91
N LYS A 105 16.82 -32.89 -6.25
CA LYS A 105 17.11 -33.27 -7.65
C LYS A 105 15.86 -33.17 -8.53
N LYS A 106 14.72 -33.72 -8.08
CA LYS A 106 13.44 -33.59 -8.80
C LYS A 106 13.01 -32.14 -8.95
N ARG A 107 13.20 -31.31 -7.93
CA ARG A 107 12.88 -29.88 -8.00
C ARG A 107 13.75 -29.17 -9.05
N GLU A 108 15.03 -29.50 -9.15
CA GLU A 108 15.90 -28.93 -10.19
C GLU A 108 15.46 -29.34 -11.60
N GLU A 109 15.04 -30.60 -11.79
CA GLU A 109 14.46 -31.06 -13.05
C GLU A 109 13.21 -30.27 -13.44
N PHE A 110 12.27 -30.10 -12.50
CA PHE A 110 11.07 -29.29 -12.73
C PHE A 110 11.39 -27.81 -12.98
N LYS A 111 12.40 -27.25 -12.31
CA LYS A 111 12.86 -25.87 -12.58
C LYS A 111 13.40 -25.75 -14.01
N ALA A 112 14.18 -26.72 -14.47
CA ALA A 112 14.70 -26.73 -15.83
C ALA A 112 13.59 -26.86 -16.88
N GLU A 113 12.60 -27.74 -16.64
CA GLU A 113 11.43 -27.88 -17.51
C GLU A 113 10.56 -26.60 -17.53
N ALA A 114 10.32 -26.00 -16.36
CA ALA A 114 9.57 -24.75 -16.27
C ALA A 114 10.27 -23.58 -17.00
N LYS A 115 11.62 -23.54 -16.99
CA LYS A 115 12.39 -22.56 -17.77
C LYS A 115 12.13 -22.74 -19.27
N LYS A 116 12.20 -23.96 -19.78
CA LYS A 116 11.91 -24.26 -21.19
C LYS A 116 10.48 -23.85 -21.58
N LEU A 117 9.50 -24.19 -20.75
CA LEU A 117 8.11 -23.80 -20.98
C LEU A 117 7.94 -22.27 -21.01
N ASN A 118 8.67 -21.53 -20.16
CA ASN A 118 8.64 -20.07 -20.18
C ASN A 118 9.29 -19.48 -21.44
N GLU A 119 10.38 -20.07 -21.91
CA GLU A 119 11.01 -19.70 -23.19
C GLU A 119 10.07 -19.96 -24.37
N GLU A 120 9.40 -21.12 -24.41
CA GLU A 120 8.40 -21.46 -25.43
C GLU A 120 7.20 -20.50 -25.39
N ARG A 121 6.72 -20.14 -24.20
CA ARG A 121 5.68 -19.11 -24.04
C ARG A 121 6.13 -17.75 -24.57
N GLY A 122 7.41 -17.40 -24.38
CA GLY A 122 8.01 -16.19 -24.94
C GLY A 122 7.93 -16.18 -26.47
N LYS A 123 8.39 -17.26 -27.11
CA LYS A 123 8.34 -17.42 -28.57
C LYS A 123 6.91 -17.34 -29.12
N LEU A 124 5.97 -18.04 -28.50
CA LEU A 124 4.56 -17.99 -28.91
C LEU A 124 3.96 -16.57 -28.80
N MET A 125 4.39 -15.78 -27.82
CA MET A 125 3.95 -14.39 -27.69
C MET A 125 4.55 -13.50 -28.77
N GLU A 126 5.76 -13.79 -29.25
CA GLU A 126 6.37 -13.08 -30.38
C GLU A 126 5.67 -13.44 -31.70
N GLU A 127 5.42 -14.73 -31.95
CA GLU A 127 4.66 -15.20 -33.11
C GLU A 127 3.27 -14.55 -33.19
N ARG A 128 2.55 -14.52 -32.07
CA ARG A 128 1.23 -13.86 -32.01
C ARG A 128 1.27 -12.38 -32.31
N LYS A 129 2.36 -11.68 -31.98
CA LYS A 129 2.50 -10.25 -32.33
C LYS A 129 2.68 -10.09 -33.83
N ALA A 130 3.52 -10.92 -34.45
CA ALA A 130 3.70 -10.92 -35.90
C ALA A 130 2.39 -11.26 -36.63
N GLU A 131 1.66 -12.27 -36.17
CA GLU A 131 0.33 -12.61 -36.71
C GLU A 131 -0.67 -11.46 -36.53
N ASP A 132 -0.65 -10.75 -35.40
CA ASP A 132 -1.50 -9.60 -35.17
C ASP A 132 -1.17 -8.42 -36.11
N GLU A 133 0.11 -8.20 -36.45
CA GLU A 133 0.53 -7.20 -37.45
C GLU A 133 0.04 -7.57 -38.86
N GLU A 134 0.20 -8.84 -39.27
CA GLU A 134 -0.34 -9.34 -40.54
C GLU A 134 -1.87 -9.23 -40.59
N LEU A 135 -2.54 -9.58 -39.50
CA LEU A 135 -3.99 -9.49 -39.37
C LEU A 135 -4.44 -8.02 -39.49
N GLN A 136 -3.76 -7.10 -38.81
CA GLN A 136 -4.04 -5.67 -38.89
C GLN A 136 -3.90 -5.15 -40.33
N ALA A 137 -2.89 -5.62 -41.08
CA ALA A 137 -2.71 -5.26 -42.48
C ALA A 137 -3.88 -5.77 -43.37
N ILE A 138 -4.46 -6.94 -43.07
CA ILE A 138 -5.57 -7.53 -43.83
C ILE A 138 -6.91 -6.85 -43.51
N ILE A 139 -7.24 -6.70 -42.23
CA ILE A 139 -8.57 -6.25 -41.80
C ILE A 139 -8.68 -4.73 -41.61
N GLY A 140 -7.53 -4.04 -41.58
CA GLY A 140 -7.43 -2.60 -41.33
C GLY A 140 -7.56 -2.21 -39.86
N ASN A 141 -7.09 -1.00 -39.54
CA ASN A 141 -6.98 -0.51 -38.16
C ASN A 141 -8.31 -0.52 -37.39
N GLU A 142 -9.40 -0.01 -37.99
CA GLU A 142 -10.68 0.12 -37.29
C GLU A 142 -11.29 -1.22 -36.85
N LYS A 143 -11.15 -2.27 -37.67
CA LYS A 143 -11.65 -3.61 -37.34
C LYS A 143 -10.74 -4.30 -36.34
N PHE A 144 -9.43 -4.06 -36.43
CA PHE A 144 -8.45 -4.57 -35.49
C PHE A 144 -8.64 -3.99 -34.08
N GLU A 145 -8.92 -2.69 -33.96
CA GLU A 145 -9.23 -2.06 -32.67
C GLU A 145 -10.48 -2.67 -32.02
N LYS A 146 -11.54 -2.93 -32.82
CA LYS A 146 -12.73 -3.65 -32.34
C LYS A 146 -12.41 -5.08 -31.89
N LEU A 147 -11.49 -5.76 -32.57
CA LEU A 147 -11.06 -7.10 -32.16
C LEU A 147 -10.29 -7.06 -30.83
N GLN A 148 -9.41 -6.07 -30.63
CA GLN A 148 -8.66 -5.89 -29.39
C GLN A 148 -9.59 -5.58 -28.20
N SER A 149 -10.63 -4.77 -28.40
CA SER A 149 -11.62 -4.52 -27.34
C SER A 149 -12.39 -5.78 -26.94
N ILE A 150 -12.79 -6.61 -27.91
CA ILE A 150 -13.45 -7.90 -27.64
C ILE A 150 -12.51 -8.84 -26.87
N ARG A 151 -11.22 -8.90 -27.25
CA ARG A 151 -10.20 -9.73 -26.58
C ARG A 151 -10.00 -9.30 -25.12
N THR A 152 -9.88 -8.00 -24.86
CA THR A 152 -9.70 -7.46 -23.50
C THR A 152 -10.93 -7.67 -22.62
N GLU A 153 -12.14 -7.45 -23.15
CA GLU A 153 -13.39 -7.70 -22.42
C GLU A 153 -13.55 -9.19 -22.05
N ARG A 154 -13.20 -10.09 -22.98
CA ARG A 154 -13.18 -11.53 -22.70
C ARG A 154 -12.20 -11.86 -21.58
N GLN A 155 -11.00 -11.28 -21.61
CA GLN A 155 -9.99 -11.51 -20.57
C GLN A 155 -10.45 -10.98 -19.21
N ALA A 156 -11.07 -9.80 -19.16
CA ALA A 156 -11.63 -9.22 -17.94
C ALA A 156 -12.70 -10.14 -17.32
N ARG A 157 -13.65 -10.62 -18.14
CA ARG A 157 -14.69 -11.58 -17.69
C ARG A 157 -14.09 -12.88 -17.14
N MET A 158 -13.01 -13.38 -17.73
CA MET A 158 -12.32 -14.56 -17.18
C MET A 158 -11.67 -14.28 -15.83
N ARG A 159 -11.01 -13.12 -15.68
CA ARG A 159 -10.38 -12.72 -14.41
C ARG A 159 -11.41 -12.55 -13.30
N GLU A 160 -12.55 -11.94 -13.61
CA GLU A 160 -13.67 -11.79 -12.67
C GLU A 160 -14.21 -13.14 -12.19
N ARG A 161 -14.41 -14.10 -13.09
CA ARG A 161 -14.84 -15.47 -12.75
C ARG A 161 -13.83 -16.20 -11.86
N MET A 162 -12.54 -15.91 -12.00
CA MET A 162 -11.48 -16.52 -11.19
C MET A 162 -11.29 -15.81 -9.84
N GLY A 163 -11.61 -14.51 -9.76
CA GLY A 163 -11.57 -13.74 -8.51
C GLY A 163 -12.79 -13.96 -7.61
N ASN A 164 -13.92 -14.39 -8.18
CA ASN A 164 -15.15 -14.75 -7.44
C ASN A 164 -15.19 -16.23 -6.98
N ARG A 165 -14.07 -16.97 -7.08
CA ARG A 165 -13.90 -18.32 -6.55
C ARG A 165 -13.02 -18.29 -5.30
#